data_AF-A0A1E7F428-F1
#
_entry.id   AF-A0A1E7F428-F1
#
_cell.length_a   1.000
_cell.length_b   1.000
_cell.length_c   1.000
_cell.angle_alpha   90.00
_cell.angle_beta   90.00
_cell.angle_gamma   90.00
#
_symmetry.space_group_name_H-M   'P 1'
#
loop_
_entity.id
_entity.type
_entity.pdbx_description
1 polymer ?
#
loop_
_entity_poly.entity_id
_entity_poly.type
_entity_poly.pdbx_seq_one_letter_code
_entity_poly.pdbx_strand_id
1 'polypeptide(L)'
;MENNSTAFSILYANWDESNHQQSMYAMKTICITNILVAFATVLTQYVVSQWIWSNSTKSKHYSPIYLVSGIIFFILWSFLMNADIGLYYPLPIGYRIATPLLVIGGVPLNLLFCYLWKRLFTAEGEGEGEDSSHDETTTQVVAPLSVAKSTPLPSQEEEEDVLVTAANELEQGEQELTETTPTIPATKQKIDFINNIKIFLTCLVIISHVIYKFDLPFSPEEYILAGDPGSSWGIVVLAFIEVLLNSFFMHLFFFFSGYFCPSSLDKKGRYSFLFERVKRLGIPFVILGFTLYPYSSEGSYLFEGKYNLPYNVFTTSVAWFLLQLIIFNIAYAYICGEKWSPKVKCPSILALFGISLILGLAAGITTLFFPFFDNVITVPQFWISYWAYILFFFGGALAARNNWIEEIKVNKSRIVIYLWALVSAVVFGIIFITNKPTPALNSYFAFVYGIQCIPIGLAVTIFFMDFVNTKYFFTDFFSKSMYTAYLIQMILPVPAALKCWQLVMNATNINGTDGGWVMVGFLFSSVLALIFDWTLAYIIWSIPGVSKIL
;
A
#
# COMPACT_ATOMS: atom_id res chain seq x y z
N MET A 1 44.11 0.72 -25.73
CA MET A 1 42.75 0.19 -26.00
C MET A 1 41.79 1.36 -25.88
N GLU A 2 41.60 2.09 -26.97
CA GLU A 2 40.66 3.21 -27.06
C GLU A 2 39.39 2.77 -27.81
N ASN A 3 38.33 3.57 -27.73
CA ASN A 3 37.08 3.45 -28.50
C ASN A 3 36.23 2.19 -28.29
N ASN A 4 35.60 2.10 -27.10
CA ASN A 4 34.25 1.52 -26.95
C ASN A 4 33.34 2.38 -26.03
N SER A 5 33.78 3.57 -25.61
CA SER A 5 33.10 4.40 -24.61
C SER A 5 32.05 5.37 -25.18
N THR A 6 32.12 5.72 -26.47
CA THR A 6 31.39 6.86 -27.04
C THR A 6 29.89 6.65 -27.26
N ALA A 7 29.43 5.43 -27.47
CA ALA A 7 27.99 5.14 -27.55
C ALA A 7 27.33 5.07 -26.16
N PHE A 8 28.06 4.59 -25.15
CA PHE A 8 27.53 4.44 -23.80
C PHE A 8 27.48 5.74 -23.01
N SER A 9 28.41 6.68 -23.24
CA SER A 9 28.37 8.04 -22.67
C SER A 9 27.23 8.93 -23.20
N ILE A 10 26.50 8.46 -24.22
CA ILE A 10 25.33 9.13 -24.80
C ILE A 10 24.02 8.53 -24.26
N LEU A 11 24.02 7.23 -23.92
CA LEU A 11 22.84 6.49 -23.49
C LEU A 11 22.70 6.42 -21.97
N TYR A 12 23.78 6.09 -21.26
CA TYR A 12 23.87 6.55 -19.89
C TYR A 12 24.10 8.04 -19.99
N ALA A 13 23.21 8.82 -19.40
CA ALA A 13 23.56 10.19 -19.12
C ALA A 13 24.80 10.12 -18.20
N ASN A 14 25.96 10.52 -18.72
CA ASN A 14 27.08 10.92 -17.88
C ASN A 14 26.61 12.20 -17.18
N TRP A 15 25.84 12.03 -16.09
CA TRP A 15 25.52 13.14 -15.21
C TRP A 15 26.88 13.62 -14.73
N ASP A 16 27.21 14.85 -15.07
CA ASP A 16 28.47 15.44 -14.67
C ASP A 16 28.56 15.32 -13.14
N GLU A 17 29.67 14.77 -12.64
CA GLU A 17 29.94 14.67 -11.20
C GLU A 17 30.10 16.07 -10.57
N SER A 18 30.11 17.13 -11.38
CA SER A 18 29.69 18.43 -10.91
C SER A 18 28.25 18.38 -10.35
N ASN A 19 28.17 18.45 -9.01
CA ASN A 19 26.97 18.30 -8.16
C ASN A 19 25.67 18.98 -8.64
N HIS A 20 25.73 19.91 -9.60
CA HIS A 20 24.58 20.64 -10.11
C HIS A 20 23.55 19.76 -10.85
N GLN A 21 23.97 18.85 -11.74
CA GLN A 21 22.99 18.03 -12.48
C GLN A 21 22.27 17.03 -11.56
N GLN A 22 23.03 16.37 -10.67
CA GLN A 22 22.48 15.47 -9.66
C GLN A 22 21.54 16.21 -8.69
N SER A 23 21.94 17.37 -8.16
CA SER A 23 21.06 18.15 -7.28
C SER A 23 19.78 18.64 -7.96
N MET A 24 19.82 19.02 -9.25
CA MET A 24 18.61 19.43 -9.99
C MET A 24 17.63 18.27 -10.23
N TYR A 25 18.12 17.05 -10.47
CA TYR A 25 17.25 15.86 -10.52
C TYR A 25 16.70 15.49 -9.15
N ALA A 26 17.55 15.45 -8.12
CA ALA A 26 17.12 15.14 -6.75
C ALA A 26 16.03 16.13 -6.30
N MET A 27 16.23 17.44 -6.56
CA MET A 27 15.24 18.49 -6.35
C MET A 27 13.91 18.20 -7.06
N LYS A 28 13.93 17.83 -8.35
CA LYS A 28 12.72 17.44 -9.11
C LYS A 28 12.00 16.25 -8.44
N THR A 29 12.74 15.23 -8.03
CA THR A 29 12.19 14.02 -7.41
C THR A 29 11.61 14.30 -6.03
N ILE A 30 12.27 15.12 -5.22
CA ILE A 30 11.79 15.63 -3.92
C ILE A 30 10.51 16.45 -4.12
N CYS A 31 10.50 17.42 -5.05
CA CYS A 31 9.31 18.22 -5.38
C CYS A 31 8.07 17.35 -5.65
N ILE A 32 8.18 16.39 -6.56
CA ILE A 32 7.05 15.54 -6.98
C ILE A 32 6.61 14.63 -5.82
N THR A 33 7.57 14.08 -5.08
CA THR A 33 7.29 13.22 -3.92
C THR A 33 6.56 13.99 -2.81
N ASN A 34 7.00 15.21 -2.51
CA ASN A 34 6.42 16.03 -1.45
C ASN A 34 5.05 16.60 -1.80
N ILE A 35 4.82 16.93 -3.09
CA ILE A 35 3.46 17.23 -3.58
C ILE A 35 2.54 16.05 -3.32
N LEU A 36 2.98 14.83 -3.62
CA LEU A 36 2.18 13.62 -3.50
C LEU A 36 1.89 13.24 -2.03
N VAL A 37 2.90 13.33 -1.16
CA VAL A 37 2.76 13.09 0.30
C VAL A 37 1.83 14.13 0.92
N ALA A 38 2.00 15.41 0.61
CA ALA A 38 1.12 16.47 1.12
C ALA A 38 -0.32 16.29 0.62
N PHE A 39 -0.51 15.95 -0.66
CA PHE A 39 -1.84 15.70 -1.24
C PHE A 39 -2.54 14.52 -0.56
N ALA A 40 -1.86 13.37 -0.42
CA ALA A 40 -2.43 12.19 0.22
C ALA A 40 -2.75 12.43 1.71
N THR A 41 -1.91 13.21 2.40
CA THR A 41 -2.13 13.59 3.80
C THR A 41 -3.38 14.44 3.96
N VAL A 42 -3.51 15.48 3.15
CA VAL A 42 -4.67 16.39 3.18
C VAL A 42 -5.96 15.70 2.71
N LEU A 43 -5.88 14.84 1.69
CA LEU A 43 -6.99 14.01 1.24
C LEU A 43 -7.47 13.07 2.36
N THR A 44 -6.55 12.50 3.13
CA THR A 44 -6.85 11.68 4.31
C THR A 44 -7.52 12.52 5.39
N GLN A 45 -6.96 13.68 5.74
CA GLN A 45 -7.55 14.60 6.72
C GLN A 45 -8.97 15.01 6.32
N TYR A 46 -9.20 15.36 5.06
CA TYR A 46 -10.52 15.70 4.53
C TYR A 46 -11.52 14.54 4.71
N VAL A 47 -11.15 13.33 4.27
CA VAL A 47 -12.03 12.13 4.38
C VAL A 47 -12.33 11.78 5.84
N VAL A 48 -11.33 11.85 6.74
CA VAL A 48 -11.54 11.61 8.18
C VAL A 48 -12.43 12.67 8.81
N SER A 49 -12.25 13.94 8.43
CA SER A 49 -13.08 15.05 8.93
C SER A 49 -14.53 14.89 8.50
N GLN A 50 -14.76 14.56 7.22
CA GLN A 50 -16.09 14.24 6.70
C GLN A 50 -16.71 13.03 7.41
N TRP A 51 -15.94 11.97 7.66
CA TRP A 51 -16.41 10.76 8.37
C TRP A 51 -16.84 11.05 9.81
N ILE A 52 -16.09 11.87 10.54
CA ILE A 52 -16.44 12.27 11.91
C ILE A 52 -17.67 13.20 11.89
N TRP A 53 -17.70 14.17 10.97
CA TRP A 53 -18.79 15.14 10.86
C TRP A 53 -20.13 14.51 10.47
N SER A 54 -20.13 13.56 9.51
CA SER A 54 -21.34 12.87 9.06
C SER A 54 -21.93 11.93 10.11
N ASN A 55 -21.10 11.35 10.98
CA ASN A 55 -21.58 10.52 12.09
C ASN A 55 -22.09 11.38 13.25
N SER A 56 -21.55 12.59 13.43
CA SER A 56 -21.89 13.51 14.52
C SER A 56 -23.12 14.37 14.24
N THR A 57 -23.38 14.68 12.97
CA THR A 57 -24.50 15.55 12.57
C THR A 57 -25.34 14.91 11.47
N LYS A 58 -26.68 14.82 11.67
CA LYS A 58 -27.64 14.38 10.63
C LYS A 58 -27.75 15.37 9.44
N SER A 59 -26.87 16.37 9.34
CA SER A 59 -26.92 17.43 8.32
C SER A 59 -26.12 17.06 7.07
N LYS A 60 -26.76 17.23 5.90
CA LYS A 60 -26.12 17.07 4.58
C LYS A 60 -25.41 18.33 4.09
N HIS A 61 -25.34 19.40 4.89
CA HIS A 61 -24.77 20.67 4.44
C HIS A 61 -23.24 20.66 4.54
N TYR A 62 -22.58 20.42 3.41
CA TYR A 62 -21.13 20.35 3.34
C TYR A 62 -20.51 21.76 3.36
N SER A 63 -19.92 22.12 4.49
CA SER A 63 -19.02 23.27 4.56
C SER A 63 -17.86 23.10 3.54
N PRO A 64 -17.28 24.20 3.01
CA PRO A 64 -16.19 24.13 2.04
C PRO A 64 -14.84 23.78 2.69
N ILE A 65 -14.75 22.62 3.36
CA ILE A 65 -13.55 22.12 4.07
C ILE A 65 -12.31 22.11 3.15
N TYR A 66 -12.50 21.96 1.84
CA TYR A 66 -11.43 21.99 0.85
C TYR A 66 -10.59 23.28 0.91
N LEU A 67 -11.12 24.40 1.41
CA LEU A 67 -10.37 25.64 1.65
C LEU A 67 -9.32 25.47 2.76
N VAL A 68 -9.71 24.94 3.91
CA VAL A 68 -8.81 24.65 5.04
C VAL A 68 -7.78 23.59 4.64
N SER A 69 -8.25 22.56 3.94
CA SER A 69 -7.41 21.50 3.36
C SER A 69 -6.36 22.08 2.39
N GLY A 70 -6.73 23.03 1.53
CA GLY A 70 -5.80 23.70 0.61
C GLY A 70 -4.74 24.55 1.32
N ILE A 71 -5.09 25.22 2.42
CA ILE A 71 -4.13 25.95 3.26
C ILE A 71 -3.16 24.97 3.94
N ILE A 72 -3.66 23.88 4.53
CA ILE A 72 -2.82 22.84 5.14
C ILE A 72 -1.88 22.22 4.10
N PHE A 73 -2.37 21.96 2.88
CA PHE A 73 -1.55 21.42 1.78
C PHE A 73 -0.33 22.30 1.50
N PHE A 74 -0.52 23.62 1.35
CA PHE A 74 0.57 24.54 1.03
C PHE A 74 1.61 24.63 2.15
N ILE A 75 1.16 24.68 3.41
CA ILE A 75 2.06 24.73 4.57
C ILE A 75 2.82 23.40 4.72
N LEU A 76 2.13 22.27 4.64
CA LEU A 76 2.72 20.94 4.77
C LEU A 76 3.74 20.67 3.65
N TRP A 77 3.39 21.01 2.41
CA TRP A 77 4.31 20.92 1.28
C TRP A 77 5.56 21.78 1.52
N SER A 78 5.40 23.03 1.97
CA SER A 78 6.55 23.90 2.29
C SER A 78 7.41 23.33 3.42
N PHE A 79 6.82 22.71 4.45
CA PHE A 79 7.57 22.09 5.54
C PHE A 79 8.37 20.86 5.07
N LEU A 80 7.77 20.00 4.25
CA LEU A 80 8.47 18.85 3.65
C LEU A 80 9.62 19.32 2.74
N MET A 81 9.38 20.31 1.88
CA MET A 81 10.40 20.91 1.02
C MET A 81 11.57 21.50 1.81
N ASN A 82 11.29 22.23 2.90
CA ASN A 82 12.34 22.79 3.76
C ASN A 82 13.16 21.71 4.49
N ALA A 83 12.55 20.57 4.80
CA ALA A 83 13.22 19.42 5.40
C ALA A 83 14.14 18.70 4.39
N ASP A 84 13.59 18.30 3.25
CA ASP A 84 14.27 17.37 2.33
C ASP A 84 15.29 18.05 1.41
N ILE A 85 15.13 19.35 1.12
CA ILE A 85 16.14 20.13 0.38
C ILE A 85 17.37 20.45 1.27
N GLY A 86 17.24 20.32 2.59
CA GLY A 86 18.31 20.69 3.52
C GLY A 86 18.57 22.20 3.58
N LEU A 87 17.57 23.04 3.27
CA LEU A 87 17.66 24.51 3.39
C LEU A 87 18.09 24.97 4.79
N TYR A 88 17.84 24.13 5.80
CA TYR A 88 18.37 24.27 7.14
C TYR A 88 18.99 22.95 7.59
N TYR A 89 20.32 22.90 7.74
CA TYR A 89 21.04 21.76 8.32
C TYR A 89 21.76 22.20 9.61
N PRO A 90 21.46 21.60 10.79
CA PRO A 90 20.38 20.65 11.03
C PRO A 90 19.00 21.32 10.96
N LEU A 91 17.98 20.55 10.55
CA LEU A 91 16.60 21.06 10.50
C LEU A 91 16.16 21.56 11.90
N PRO A 92 15.70 22.82 12.06
CA PRO A 92 15.37 23.37 13.37
C PRO A 92 14.27 22.58 14.06
N ILE A 93 14.41 22.42 15.38
CA ILE A 93 13.49 21.65 16.22
C ILE A 93 12.02 22.10 16.08
N GLY A 94 11.79 23.38 15.79
CA GLY A 94 10.47 23.92 15.48
C GLY A 94 9.76 23.22 14.32
N TYR A 95 10.45 22.90 13.22
CA TYR A 95 9.85 22.18 12.08
C TYR A 95 9.53 20.71 12.42
N ARG A 96 10.41 20.07 13.20
CA ARG A 96 10.24 18.68 13.67
C ARG A 96 9.03 18.52 14.59
N ILE A 97 8.66 19.56 15.32
CA ILE A 97 7.47 19.61 16.17
C ILE A 97 6.23 20.10 15.39
N ALA A 98 6.38 21.17 14.61
CA ALA A 98 5.26 21.81 13.91
C ALA A 98 4.63 20.94 12.83
N THR A 99 5.41 20.09 12.13
CA THR A 99 4.87 19.27 11.04
C THR A 99 3.98 18.14 11.56
N PRO A 100 4.37 17.30 12.54
CA PRO A 100 3.45 16.35 13.14
C PRO A 100 2.21 17.02 13.76
N LEU A 101 2.37 18.19 14.38
CA LEU A 101 1.24 18.96 14.91
C LEU A 101 0.28 19.45 13.81
N LEU A 102 0.77 19.90 12.66
CA LEU A 102 -0.05 20.27 11.51
C LEU A 102 -0.79 19.05 10.92
N VAL A 103 -0.10 17.91 10.85
CA VAL A 103 -0.64 16.65 10.32
C VAL A 103 -1.75 16.10 11.23
N ILE A 104 -1.55 16.07 12.54
CA ILE A 104 -2.54 15.62 13.53
C ILE A 104 -3.67 16.66 13.69
N GLY A 105 -3.31 17.94 13.76
CA GLY A 105 -4.23 19.07 13.98
C GLY A 105 -5.13 19.40 12.79
N GLY A 106 -4.81 18.94 11.57
CA GLY A 106 -5.62 19.22 10.38
C GLY A 106 -7.05 18.69 10.45
N VAL A 107 -7.30 17.53 11.09
CA VAL A 107 -8.66 17.01 11.30
C VAL A 107 -9.47 17.88 12.28
N PRO A 108 -8.97 18.19 13.50
CA PRO A 108 -9.58 19.19 14.38
C PRO A 108 -9.83 20.55 13.69
N LEU A 109 -8.90 21.04 12.87
CA LEU A 109 -9.03 22.33 12.19
C LEU A 109 -10.16 22.33 11.15
N ASN A 110 -10.27 21.25 10.37
CA ASN A 110 -11.40 21.03 9.45
C ASN A 110 -12.74 20.95 10.20
N LEU A 111 -12.80 20.22 11.33
CA LEU A 111 -14.02 20.06 12.13
C LEU A 111 -14.44 21.38 12.80
N LEU A 112 -13.48 22.16 13.30
CA LEU A 112 -13.73 23.52 13.83
C LEU A 112 -14.29 24.43 12.73
N PHE A 113 -13.76 24.36 11.52
CA PHE A 113 -14.30 25.10 10.38
C PHE A 113 -15.73 24.67 10.03
N CYS A 114 -16.06 23.37 10.09
CA CYS A 114 -17.44 22.90 9.91
C CYS A 114 -18.40 23.49 10.95
N TYR A 115 -17.99 23.48 12.22
CA TYR A 115 -18.75 24.03 13.33
C TYR A 115 -18.99 25.54 13.17
N LEU A 116 -17.94 26.31 12.87
CA LEU A 116 -18.03 27.75 12.64
C LEU A 116 -18.86 28.08 11.41
N TRP A 117 -18.68 27.35 10.30
CA TRP A 117 -19.45 27.52 9.08
C TRP A 117 -20.94 27.28 9.32
N LYS A 118 -21.30 26.17 10.00
CA LYS A 118 -22.69 25.90 10.38
C LYS A 118 -23.24 27.06 11.22
N ARG A 119 -22.53 27.47 12.27
CA ARG A 119 -22.97 28.55 13.18
C ARG A 119 -23.17 29.90 12.48
N LEU A 120 -22.38 30.21 11.44
CA LEU A 120 -22.48 31.47 10.70
C LEU A 120 -23.54 31.45 9.59
N PHE A 121 -23.77 30.30 8.94
CA PHE A 121 -24.59 30.21 7.72
C PHE A 121 -25.87 29.35 7.86
N THR A 122 -26.17 28.80 9.05
CA THR A 122 -27.45 28.12 9.33
C THR A 122 -28.18 28.70 10.55
N ALA A 123 -27.92 29.97 10.88
CA ALA A 123 -28.55 30.67 12.02
C ALA A 123 -29.83 31.45 11.67
N GLU A 124 -30.26 31.42 10.40
CA GLU A 124 -31.51 32.04 9.94
C GLU A 124 -32.34 30.95 9.23
N GLY A 125 -33.37 30.40 9.90
CA GLY A 125 -34.29 29.44 9.28
C GLY A 125 -34.98 28.43 10.21
N GLU A 126 -34.48 28.20 11.43
CA GLU A 126 -35.10 27.30 12.41
C GLU A 126 -35.43 28.08 13.70
N GLY A 127 -36.51 28.86 13.66
CA GLY A 127 -37.00 29.65 14.79
C GLY A 127 -38.42 30.17 14.56
N GLU A 128 -39.33 29.79 15.47
CA GLU A 128 -40.73 30.23 15.60
C GLU A 128 -41.71 29.77 14.50
N GLY A 129 -42.28 28.58 14.73
CA GLY A 129 -43.34 27.98 13.92
C GLY A 129 -44.20 26.96 14.70
N GLU A 130 -44.34 27.12 16.02
CA GLU A 130 -45.26 26.31 16.84
C GLU A 130 -46.15 27.21 17.72
N ASP A 131 -47.46 26.96 17.61
CA ASP A 131 -48.57 27.28 18.51
C ASP A 131 -48.56 28.56 19.35
N SER A 132 -49.37 29.53 18.91
CA SER A 132 -50.25 30.24 19.85
C SER A 132 -51.68 30.29 19.30
N SER A 133 -52.60 29.66 20.04
CA SER A 133 -54.04 29.73 19.79
C SER A 133 -54.60 31.06 20.31
N HIS A 134 -55.17 31.89 19.45
CA HIS A 134 -56.22 32.83 19.85
C HIS A 134 -57.26 33.03 18.74
N ASP A 135 -58.49 33.26 19.20
CA ASP A 135 -59.75 33.23 18.45
C ASP A 135 -60.08 34.61 17.81
N GLU A 136 -61.26 34.71 17.21
CA GLU A 136 -61.97 35.92 16.72
C GLU A 136 -61.76 36.36 15.25
N THR A 137 -62.72 35.94 14.40
CA THR A 137 -63.50 36.74 13.42
C THR A 137 -62.79 37.85 12.59
N THR A 138 -62.89 37.92 11.26
CA THR A 138 -64.13 38.17 10.49
C THR A 138 -63.84 38.22 8.95
N THR A 139 -64.73 37.68 8.07
CA THR A 139 -64.92 38.04 6.60
C THR A 139 -63.69 37.99 5.63
N GLN A 140 -63.72 37.74 4.31
CA GLN A 140 -64.67 37.33 3.23
C GLN A 140 -63.79 37.04 1.97
N VAL A 141 -64.14 36.34 0.86
CA VAL A 141 -65.27 35.47 0.45
C VAL A 141 -64.85 34.67 -0.84
N VAL A 142 -65.76 33.90 -1.44
CA VAL A 142 -65.66 33.11 -2.71
C VAL A 142 -64.94 31.74 -2.65
N ALA A 143 -65.76 30.69 -2.64
CA ALA A 143 -65.50 29.43 -3.36
C ALA A 143 -66.43 29.36 -4.61
N PRO A 144 -66.24 28.41 -5.55
CA PRO A 144 -66.99 27.16 -5.38
C PRO A 144 -66.31 25.86 -5.90
N LEU A 145 -66.54 24.77 -5.15
CA LEU A 145 -66.78 23.37 -5.56
C LEU A 145 -65.95 22.73 -6.71
N SER A 146 -65.38 21.53 -6.50
CA SER A 146 -66.21 20.31 -6.64
C SER A 146 -65.62 19.02 -6.03
N VAL A 147 -66.55 18.24 -5.45
CA VAL A 147 -66.61 16.77 -5.29
C VAL A 147 -65.44 16.03 -4.59
N ALA A 148 -65.76 15.51 -3.41
CA ALA A 148 -64.93 14.59 -2.64
C ALA A 148 -65.04 13.13 -3.09
N LYS A 149 -64.02 12.33 -2.76
CA LYS A 149 -64.22 10.92 -2.41
C LYS A 149 -63.20 10.48 -1.35
N SER A 150 -63.72 10.04 -0.20
CA SER A 150 -63.00 9.29 0.85
C SER A 150 -62.58 7.90 0.31
N THR A 151 -61.78 7.05 0.98
CA THR A 151 -61.60 6.81 2.43
C THR A 151 -60.17 6.22 2.70
N PRO A 152 -59.77 5.64 3.86
CA PRO A 152 -58.62 6.16 4.61
C PRO A 152 -57.36 5.25 4.64
N LEU A 153 -56.22 5.85 5.01
CA LEU A 153 -55.04 5.17 5.55
C LEU A 153 -55.07 5.20 7.09
N PRO A 154 -54.71 4.12 7.80
CA PRO A 154 -54.29 4.18 9.19
C PRO A 154 -52.78 4.46 9.29
N SER A 155 -52.46 5.55 10.00
CA SER A 155 -51.34 5.72 10.95
C SER A 155 -50.07 4.87 10.79
N GLN A 156 -48.95 5.58 10.66
CA GLN A 156 -47.63 5.14 11.15
C GLN A 156 -47.67 4.93 12.67
N GLU A 157 -46.91 3.96 13.17
CA GLU A 157 -46.21 4.08 14.45
C GLU A 157 -44.72 4.14 14.13
N GLU A 158 -44.02 5.12 14.70
CA GLU A 158 -42.56 5.22 14.69
C GLU A 158 -42.03 4.52 15.96
N GLU A 159 -40.91 3.80 15.87
CA GLU A 159 -39.67 4.11 16.63
C GLU A 159 -38.52 3.08 16.47
N GLU A 160 -37.31 3.56 16.79
CA GLU A 160 -36.06 2.83 17.12
C GLU A 160 -35.29 1.97 16.08
N ASP A 161 -34.72 2.68 15.10
CA ASP A 161 -33.26 2.94 14.99
C ASP A 161 -32.26 2.00 15.73
N VAL A 162 -31.83 0.90 15.08
CA VAL A 162 -30.46 0.34 15.27
C VAL A 162 -29.88 -0.11 13.92
N LEU A 163 -28.92 0.65 13.38
CA LEU A 163 -28.29 0.39 12.08
C LEU A 163 -26.75 0.40 12.17
N VAL A 164 -26.10 -0.47 11.39
CA VAL A 164 -24.66 -0.47 11.06
C VAL A 164 -23.67 -0.87 12.18
N THR A 165 -23.64 -2.16 12.53
CA THR A 165 -22.37 -2.89 12.79
C THR A 165 -22.56 -4.36 12.36
N ALA A 166 -21.46 -5.08 12.08
CA ALA A 166 -21.42 -6.49 11.62
C ALA A 166 -21.94 -6.75 10.17
N ALA A 167 -21.09 -6.43 9.19
CA ALA A 167 -21.14 -7.01 7.84
C ALA A 167 -20.02 -8.04 7.62
N ASN A 168 -19.74 -8.83 8.66
CA ASN A 168 -18.84 -9.99 8.65
C ASN A 168 -19.31 -10.96 9.75
N GLU A 169 -19.26 -12.25 9.42
CA GLU A 169 -19.57 -13.43 10.25
C GLU A 169 -21.06 -13.83 10.33
N LEU A 170 -21.28 -15.15 10.20
CA LEU A 170 -22.53 -15.91 10.32
C LEU A 170 -23.53 -15.92 9.12
N GLU A 171 -23.05 -16.36 7.95
CA GLU A 171 -23.83 -17.33 7.17
C GLU A 171 -23.89 -18.66 7.94
N GLN A 172 -25.01 -19.01 8.57
CA GLN A 172 -25.50 -20.40 8.67
C GLN A 172 -26.88 -20.51 9.35
N GLY A 173 -27.84 -21.13 8.65
CA GLY A 173 -28.91 -21.91 9.30
C GLY A 173 -30.28 -21.27 9.41
N GLU A 174 -31.07 -21.34 8.34
CA GLU A 174 -32.36 -22.03 8.43
C GLU A 174 -32.68 -22.73 7.09
N GLN A 175 -33.33 -23.89 7.16
CA GLN A 175 -33.50 -24.81 6.03
C GLN A 175 -34.96 -24.86 5.59
N GLU A 176 -35.20 -25.00 4.28
CA GLU A 176 -36.38 -25.71 3.78
C GLU A 176 -35.96 -26.77 2.75
N LEU A 177 -36.67 -27.90 2.73
CA LEU A 177 -36.12 -29.19 2.27
C LEU A 177 -36.13 -29.38 0.74
N THR A 178 -35.01 -29.83 0.17
CA THR A 178 -34.99 -30.95 -0.79
C THR A 178 -33.59 -31.58 -0.92
N GLU A 179 -33.50 -32.83 -1.39
CA GLU A 179 -32.41 -33.76 -1.07
C GLU A 179 -31.12 -33.71 -1.93
N THR A 180 -29.99 -33.96 -1.25
CA THR A 180 -28.75 -34.61 -1.73
C THR A 180 -27.92 -34.02 -2.88
N THR A 181 -26.84 -33.28 -2.54
CA THR A 181 -25.41 -33.62 -2.85
C THR A 181 -24.50 -32.52 -2.28
N PRO A 182 -23.45 -32.83 -1.49
CA PRO A 182 -22.61 -31.81 -0.83
C PRO A 182 -21.58 -31.20 -1.79
N THR A 183 -22.02 -30.34 -2.70
CA THR A 183 -21.13 -29.54 -3.55
C THR A 183 -20.75 -28.25 -2.82
N ILE A 184 -19.55 -28.18 -2.25
CA ILE A 184 -19.03 -26.92 -1.68
C ILE A 184 -18.99 -25.87 -2.81
N PRO A 185 -19.65 -24.71 -2.66
CA PRO A 185 -19.75 -23.75 -3.76
C PRO A 185 -18.37 -23.19 -4.13
N ALA A 186 -18.00 -23.30 -5.41
CA ALA A 186 -16.67 -22.98 -5.93
C ALA A 186 -16.19 -21.56 -5.58
N THR A 187 -17.12 -20.63 -5.38
CA THR A 187 -16.87 -19.25 -4.91
C THR A 187 -16.13 -19.19 -3.57
N LYS A 188 -16.39 -20.14 -2.65
CA LYS A 188 -15.79 -20.15 -1.30
C LYS A 188 -14.32 -20.57 -1.35
N GLN A 189 -14.03 -21.67 -2.06
CA GLN A 189 -12.65 -22.12 -2.31
C GLN A 189 -11.81 -21.03 -3.00
N LYS A 190 -12.39 -20.28 -3.95
CA LYS A 190 -11.69 -19.18 -4.66
C LYS A 190 -11.10 -18.10 -3.73
N ILE A 191 -11.63 -17.95 -2.51
CA ILE A 191 -11.14 -16.96 -1.54
C ILE A 191 -9.98 -17.55 -0.71
N ASP A 192 -9.98 -18.85 -0.42
CA ASP A 192 -9.03 -19.50 0.49
C ASP A 192 -7.58 -19.39 -0.02
N PHE A 193 -7.30 -19.77 -1.28
CA PHE A 193 -5.94 -19.62 -1.82
C PHE A 193 -5.48 -18.16 -1.89
N ILE A 194 -6.40 -17.21 -2.10
CA ILE A 194 -6.07 -15.78 -2.18
C ILE A 194 -5.73 -15.21 -0.79
N ASN A 195 -6.33 -15.74 0.27
CA ASN A 195 -5.91 -15.40 1.63
C ASN A 195 -4.55 -16.04 1.95
N ASN A 196 -4.38 -17.33 1.67
CA ASN A 196 -3.13 -18.04 1.94
C ASN A 196 -1.92 -17.45 1.18
N ILE A 197 -2.07 -17.06 -0.10
CA ILE A 197 -1.00 -16.41 -0.85
C ILE A 197 -0.67 -15.02 -0.27
N LYS A 198 -1.66 -14.22 0.15
CA LYS A 198 -1.38 -12.92 0.79
C LYS A 198 -0.63 -13.07 2.10
N ILE A 199 -1.01 -14.04 2.94
CA ILE A 199 -0.30 -14.35 4.20
C ILE A 199 1.15 -14.73 3.90
N PHE A 200 1.39 -15.60 2.91
CA PHE A 200 2.72 -15.97 2.46
C PHE A 200 3.53 -14.77 1.95
N LEU A 201 2.94 -13.91 1.11
CA LEU A 201 3.60 -12.71 0.61
C LEU A 201 3.91 -11.71 1.75
N THR A 202 3.06 -11.58 2.77
CA THR A 202 3.37 -10.78 3.98
C THR A 202 4.57 -11.37 4.71
N CYS A 203 4.65 -12.69 4.90
CA CYS A 203 5.83 -13.33 5.47
C CYS A 203 7.11 -13.07 4.66
N LEU A 204 7.03 -13.09 3.33
CA LEU A 204 8.18 -12.77 2.46
C LEU A 204 8.64 -11.32 2.59
N VAL A 205 7.72 -10.36 2.76
CA VAL A 205 8.06 -8.95 3.02
C VAL A 205 8.81 -8.81 4.35
N ILE A 206 8.33 -9.46 5.42
CA ILE A 206 8.98 -9.44 6.74
C ILE A 206 10.40 -10.03 6.64
N ILE A 207 10.55 -11.18 5.99
CA ILE A 207 11.84 -11.85 5.79
C ILE A 207 12.79 -10.98 4.94
N SER A 208 12.31 -10.35 3.87
CA SER A 208 13.09 -9.41 3.06
C SER A 208 13.60 -8.24 3.89
N HIS A 209 12.77 -7.66 4.77
CA HIS A 209 13.20 -6.59 5.67
C HIS A 209 14.17 -7.04 6.78
N VAL A 210 14.18 -8.32 7.16
CA VAL A 210 15.28 -8.88 7.97
C VAL A 210 16.57 -8.92 7.16
N ILE A 211 16.55 -9.34 5.89
CA ILE A 211 17.74 -9.37 5.02
C ILE A 211 18.36 -7.97 4.88
N TYR A 212 17.55 -6.95 4.62
CA TYR A 212 17.99 -5.54 4.54
C TYR A 212 18.70 -5.01 5.79
N LYS A 213 18.69 -5.74 6.91
CA LYS A 213 19.31 -5.34 8.18
C LYS A 213 20.51 -6.21 8.58
N PHE A 214 20.90 -7.17 7.76
CA PHE A 214 22.12 -7.97 7.94
C PHE A 214 23.36 -7.34 7.29
N ASP A 215 23.34 -6.01 7.09
CA ASP A 215 24.31 -5.24 6.30
C ASP A 215 24.68 -5.95 4.99
N LEU A 216 23.67 -6.10 4.11
CA LEU A 216 23.96 -5.86 2.70
C LEU A 216 24.68 -4.50 2.66
N PRO A 217 25.93 -4.40 2.17
CA PRO A 217 26.91 -3.48 2.75
C PRO A 217 26.69 -1.96 2.56
N PHE A 218 25.51 -1.51 2.09
CA PHE A 218 25.18 -0.11 1.79
C PHE A 218 23.74 0.24 2.12
N SER A 219 23.45 1.54 2.04
CA SER A 219 22.10 2.09 1.90
C SER A 219 21.35 1.44 0.72
N PRO A 220 20.03 1.71 0.56
CA PRO A 220 19.24 1.23 -0.59
C PRO A 220 19.70 1.71 -1.98
N GLU A 221 20.93 2.22 -2.14
CA GLU A 221 21.42 3.01 -3.27
C GLU A 221 22.74 2.52 -3.90
N GLU A 222 23.40 1.48 -3.35
CA GLU A 222 24.66 0.96 -3.91
C GLU A 222 24.68 -0.60 -3.97
N TYR A 223 24.76 -1.15 -5.20
CA TYR A 223 24.94 -2.60 -5.43
C TYR A 223 26.43 -2.93 -5.32
N ILE A 224 26.76 -3.94 -4.51
CA ILE A 224 28.07 -4.58 -4.52
C ILE A 224 27.96 -6.07 -4.91
N LEU A 225 28.99 -6.53 -5.62
CA LEU A 225 29.07 -7.85 -6.22
C LEU A 225 29.51 -8.94 -5.25
N ALA A 226 29.38 -10.19 -5.72
CA ALA A 226 30.34 -11.23 -5.39
C ALA A 226 31.76 -10.82 -5.81
N GLY A 227 32.53 -10.20 -4.91
CA GLY A 227 33.94 -9.85 -5.17
C GLY A 227 34.54 -8.72 -4.35
N ASP A 228 33.76 -7.96 -3.58
CA ASP A 228 34.32 -6.85 -2.81
C ASP A 228 35.13 -7.30 -1.57
N PRO A 229 36.19 -6.57 -1.18
CA PRO A 229 37.01 -6.90 -0.02
C PRO A 229 36.21 -6.79 1.29
N GLY A 230 35.59 -7.90 1.71
CA GLY A 230 34.78 -7.99 2.93
C GLY A 230 33.44 -8.68 2.76
N SER A 231 32.96 -8.91 1.53
CA SER A 231 31.69 -9.63 1.31
C SER A 231 31.86 -11.13 1.61
N SER A 232 31.23 -11.62 2.68
CA SER A 232 31.19 -13.06 2.95
C SER A 232 30.17 -13.76 2.05
N TRP A 233 30.35 -15.06 1.79
CA TRP A 233 29.47 -15.83 0.91
C TRP A 233 27.99 -15.79 1.35
N GLY A 234 27.74 -15.67 2.66
CA GLY A 234 26.40 -15.54 3.22
C GLY A 234 25.71 -14.25 2.78
N ILE A 235 26.43 -13.11 2.79
CA ILE A 235 25.91 -11.82 2.33
C ILE A 235 25.52 -11.89 0.83
N VAL A 236 26.34 -12.52 -0.01
CA VAL A 236 26.04 -12.72 -1.44
C VAL A 236 24.78 -13.58 -1.64
N VAL A 237 24.60 -14.64 -0.84
CA VAL A 237 23.39 -15.49 -0.88
C VAL A 237 22.15 -14.72 -0.41
N LEU A 238 22.26 -13.93 0.66
CA LEU A 238 21.15 -13.10 1.13
C LEU A 238 20.77 -12.02 0.10
N ALA A 239 21.74 -11.37 -0.53
CA ALA A 239 21.51 -10.42 -1.61
C ALA A 239 20.77 -11.05 -2.80
N PHE A 240 21.18 -12.25 -3.22
CA PHE A 240 20.48 -12.99 -4.28
C PHE A 240 19.03 -13.30 -3.90
N ILE A 241 18.80 -13.75 -2.65
CA ILE A 241 17.45 -14.05 -2.13
C ILE A 241 16.60 -12.78 -2.10
N GLU A 242 17.14 -11.65 -1.62
CA GLU A 242 16.42 -10.37 -1.55
C GLU A 242 15.91 -9.96 -2.94
N VAL A 243 16.79 -9.83 -3.93
CA VAL A 243 16.39 -9.34 -5.25
C VAL A 243 15.46 -10.33 -5.96
N LEU A 244 15.68 -11.64 -5.78
CA LEU A 244 14.78 -12.69 -6.25
C LEU A 244 13.37 -12.55 -5.66
N LEU A 245 13.25 -12.25 -4.37
CA LEU A 245 11.96 -12.00 -3.72
C LEU A 245 11.32 -10.72 -4.26
N ASN A 246 12.06 -9.60 -4.27
CA ASN A 246 11.56 -8.29 -4.71
C ASN A 246 11.02 -8.34 -6.15
N SER A 247 11.60 -9.18 -7.01
CA SER A 247 11.16 -9.40 -8.39
C SER A 247 9.69 -9.77 -8.56
N PHE A 248 8.98 -10.30 -7.55
CA PHE A 248 7.59 -10.74 -7.71
C PHE A 248 6.60 -10.39 -6.59
N PHE A 249 7.01 -10.26 -5.31
CA PHE A 249 5.99 -10.20 -4.24
C PHE A 249 5.14 -8.92 -4.26
N MET A 250 5.74 -7.75 -4.50
CA MET A 250 4.97 -6.50 -4.63
C MET A 250 4.09 -6.49 -5.87
N HIS A 251 4.57 -7.06 -6.98
CA HIS A 251 3.80 -7.23 -8.21
C HIS A 251 2.52 -8.03 -7.94
N LEU A 252 2.60 -9.15 -7.23
CA LEU A 252 1.42 -9.93 -6.82
C LEU A 252 0.50 -9.16 -5.86
N PHE A 253 1.04 -8.40 -4.90
CA PHE A 253 0.22 -7.54 -4.03
C PHE A 253 -0.56 -6.48 -4.83
N PHE A 254 0.04 -5.86 -5.84
CA PHE A 254 -0.66 -4.96 -6.76
C PHE A 254 -1.73 -5.69 -7.58
N PHE A 255 -1.43 -6.87 -8.11
CA PHE A 255 -2.40 -7.69 -8.87
C PHE A 255 -3.62 -8.06 -8.04
N PHE A 256 -3.44 -8.60 -6.84
CA PHE A 256 -4.59 -8.93 -5.98
C PHE A 256 -5.34 -7.68 -5.52
N SER A 257 -4.65 -6.56 -5.27
CA SER A 257 -5.31 -5.29 -4.94
C SER A 257 -6.20 -4.78 -6.08
N GLY A 258 -5.70 -4.86 -7.31
CA GLY A 258 -6.45 -4.55 -8.53
C GLY A 258 -7.58 -5.55 -8.80
N TYR A 259 -7.39 -6.84 -8.51
CA TYR A 259 -8.40 -7.88 -8.66
C TYR A 259 -9.66 -7.62 -7.83
N PHE A 260 -9.52 -7.13 -6.60
CA PHE A 260 -10.68 -6.78 -5.76
C PHE A 260 -11.24 -5.37 -6.03
N CYS A 261 -10.60 -4.58 -6.90
CA CYS A 261 -11.00 -3.21 -7.18
C CYS A 261 -12.36 -3.10 -7.92
N PRO A 262 -12.62 -3.83 -9.04
CA PRO A 262 -13.89 -3.73 -9.77
C PRO A 262 -15.12 -4.04 -8.91
N SER A 263 -15.15 -5.20 -8.24
CA SER A 263 -16.30 -5.61 -7.42
C SER A 263 -16.53 -4.67 -6.22
N SER A 264 -15.46 -4.08 -5.69
CA SER A 264 -15.55 -3.09 -4.60
C SER A 264 -16.10 -1.74 -5.08
N LEU A 265 -15.83 -1.36 -6.32
CA LEU A 265 -16.36 -0.13 -6.93
C LEU A 265 -17.84 -0.30 -7.29
N ASP A 266 -18.20 -1.36 -8.02
CA ASP A 266 -19.57 -1.58 -8.50
C ASP A 266 -20.60 -1.66 -7.36
N LYS A 267 -20.23 -2.29 -6.24
CA LYS A 267 -21.11 -2.49 -5.08
C LYS A 267 -21.36 -1.22 -4.26
N LYS A 268 -20.46 -0.24 -4.32
CA LYS A 268 -20.45 0.95 -3.44
C LYS A 268 -20.62 2.27 -4.17
N GLY A 269 -20.39 2.29 -5.48
CA GLY A 269 -20.28 3.51 -6.27
C GLY A 269 -19.00 4.29 -5.99
N ARG A 270 -18.61 5.14 -6.94
CA ARG A 270 -17.32 5.89 -6.95
C ARG A 270 -17.00 6.59 -5.62
N TYR A 271 -17.96 7.34 -5.06
CA TYR A 271 -17.71 8.15 -3.88
C TYR A 271 -17.41 7.30 -2.64
N SER A 272 -18.32 6.39 -2.27
CA SER A 272 -18.16 5.51 -1.11
C SER A 272 -16.92 4.61 -1.24
N PHE A 273 -16.67 4.08 -2.44
CA PHE A 273 -15.46 3.33 -2.75
C PHE A 273 -14.17 4.11 -2.44
N LEU A 274 -14.01 5.32 -2.98
CA LEU A 274 -12.81 6.12 -2.75
C LEU A 274 -12.71 6.57 -1.29
N PHE A 275 -13.82 6.95 -0.68
CA PHE A 275 -13.90 7.37 0.72
C PHE A 275 -13.40 6.28 1.67
N GLU A 276 -13.87 5.05 1.53
CA GLU A 276 -13.39 3.92 2.33
C GLU A 276 -11.91 3.60 2.07
N ARG A 277 -11.45 3.64 0.81
CA ARG A 277 -10.07 3.34 0.45
C ARG A 277 -9.09 4.36 1.01
N VAL A 278 -9.40 5.65 0.89
CA VAL A 278 -8.62 6.73 1.52
C VAL A 278 -8.66 6.61 3.04
N LYS A 279 -9.80 6.29 3.65
CA LYS A 279 -9.87 6.08 5.11
C LYS A 279 -8.97 4.92 5.56
N ARG A 280 -9.03 3.77 4.89
CA ARG A 280 -8.29 2.55 5.27
C ARG A 280 -6.78 2.62 4.98
N LEU A 281 -6.39 3.22 3.86
CA LEU A 281 -4.99 3.30 3.42
C LEU A 281 -4.30 4.59 3.90
N GLY A 282 -5.04 5.69 3.90
CA GLY A 282 -4.54 7.01 4.26
C GLY A 282 -4.28 7.17 5.75
N ILE A 283 -5.17 6.67 6.63
CA ILE A 283 -4.98 6.79 8.08
C ILE A 283 -3.65 6.13 8.52
N PRO A 284 -3.33 4.87 8.15
CA PRO A 284 -2.04 4.29 8.50
C PRO A 284 -0.86 4.98 7.81
N PHE A 285 -0.98 5.34 6.53
CA PHE A 285 0.07 6.08 5.81
C PHE A 285 0.46 7.38 6.53
N VAL A 286 -0.53 8.20 6.91
CA VAL A 286 -0.30 9.48 7.59
C VAL A 286 0.22 9.29 9.01
N ILE A 287 -0.43 8.44 9.82
CA ILE A 287 -0.01 8.24 11.21
C ILE A 287 1.40 7.65 11.25
N LEU A 288 1.65 6.53 10.56
CA LEU A 288 2.93 5.83 10.64
C LEU A 288 4.05 6.68 10.00
N GLY A 289 3.81 7.31 8.84
CA GLY A 289 4.80 8.07 8.10
C GLY A 289 5.29 9.35 8.77
N PHE A 290 4.45 10.03 9.55
CA PHE A 290 4.80 11.26 10.28
C PHE A 290 5.10 11.04 11.77
N THR A 291 4.82 9.87 12.35
CA THR A 291 4.99 9.65 13.81
C THR A 291 5.87 8.46 14.19
N LEU A 292 5.76 7.30 13.55
CA LEU A 292 6.46 6.08 14.01
C LEU A 292 7.65 5.72 13.12
N TYR A 293 7.51 5.83 11.80
CA TYR A 293 8.61 5.49 10.89
C TYR A 293 9.84 6.42 10.97
N PRO A 294 9.72 7.75 11.18
CA PRO A 294 10.91 8.60 11.35
C PRO A 294 11.77 8.22 12.56
N TYR A 295 11.18 7.61 13.59
CA TYR A 295 11.90 7.09 14.76
C TYR A 295 12.44 5.67 14.51
N SER A 296 11.84 4.89 13.60
CA SER A 296 12.27 3.52 13.27
C SER A 296 13.37 3.45 12.21
N SER A 297 13.49 4.47 11.34
CA SER A 297 14.67 4.63 10.47
C SER A 297 15.94 4.81 11.29
N GLU A 298 15.83 5.52 12.42
CA GLU A 298 16.85 5.69 13.45
C GLU A 298 16.82 4.52 14.49
N GLY A 299 16.51 3.30 14.03
CA GLY A 299 16.11 2.16 14.87
C GLY A 299 17.11 1.65 15.92
N SER A 300 18.28 2.27 16.01
CA SER A 300 19.18 2.21 17.17
C SER A 300 18.52 2.72 18.45
N TYR A 301 17.74 3.81 18.38
CA TYR A 301 17.34 4.58 19.56
C TYR A 301 16.44 3.84 20.58
N LEU A 302 15.51 2.99 20.13
CA LEU A 302 14.64 2.20 21.03
C LEU A 302 15.42 1.25 21.96
N PHE A 303 16.60 0.80 21.53
CA PHE A 303 17.41 -0.19 22.26
C PHE A 303 18.79 0.34 22.70
N GLU A 304 19.14 1.57 22.36
CA GLU A 304 20.37 2.28 22.79
C GLU A 304 20.11 3.40 23.81
N GLY A 305 18.86 3.69 24.17
CA GLY A 305 18.51 4.67 25.21
C GLY A 305 18.74 6.14 24.82
N LYS A 306 18.88 6.42 23.52
CA LYS A 306 19.11 7.77 22.97
C LYS A 306 17.79 8.36 22.47
N TYR A 307 17.05 9.07 23.34
CA TYR A 307 15.73 9.62 23.01
C TYR A 307 15.79 10.97 22.26
N ASN A 308 16.49 11.01 21.13
CA ASN A 308 16.54 12.19 20.27
C ASN A 308 15.29 12.29 19.39
N LEU A 309 14.86 13.52 19.07
CA LEU A 309 13.88 13.74 17.99
C LEU A 309 14.49 13.30 16.66
N PRO A 310 13.71 12.66 15.77
CA PRO A 310 14.19 12.11 14.51
C PRO A 310 14.79 13.22 13.64
N TYR A 311 15.77 12.87 12.80
CA TYR A 311 16.32 13.82 11.83
C TYR A 311 15.27 14.20 10.76
N ASN A 312 14.62 13.18 10.20
CA ASN A 312 13.57 13.34 9.20
C ASN A 312 12.21 13.66 9.82
N VAL A 313 11.40 14.43 9.10
CA VAL A 313 10.03 14.80 9.51
C VAL A 313 8.99 13.80 9.02
N PHE A 314 9.24 13.19 7.87
CA PHE A 314 8.42 12.15 7.26
C PHE A 314 9.34 11.01 6.83
N THR A 315 8.85 9.78 6.88
CA THR A 315 9.57 8.61 6.37
C THR A 315 8.54 7.61 5.90
N THR A 316 8.52 7.27 4.61
CA THR A 316 7.48 6.41 4.06
C THR A 316 7.58 4.98 4.58
N SER A 317 8.80 4.45 4.71
CA SER A 317 9.05 3.02 4.97
C SER A 317 8.16 2.16 4.06
N VAL A 318 7.59 1.06 4.57
CA VAL A 318 6.67 0.17 3.84
C VAL A 318 5.35 0.82 3.41
N ALA A 319 4.97 2.01 3.89
CA ALA A 319 3.68 2.62 3.51
C ALA A 319 3.66 3.22 2.09
N TRP A 320 4.74 3.13 1.30
CA TRP A 320 4.75 3.57 -0.10
C TRP A 320 3.70 2.82 -0.92
N PHE A 321 3.49 1.55 -0.58
CA PHE A 321 2.46 0.71 -1.18
C PHE A 321 1.05 1.25 -0.91
N LEU A 322 0.78 1.76 0.30
CA LEU A 322 -0.52 2.35 0.66
C LEU A 322 -0.78 3.62 -0.14
N LEU A 323 0.22 4.49 -0.25
CA LEU A 323 0.16 5.70 -1.08
C LEU A 323 -0.12 5.35 -2.54
N GLN A 324 0.61 4.37 -3.08
CA GLN A 324 0.45 3.94 -4.46
C GLN A 324 -0.90 3.27 -4.72
N LEU A 325 -1.43 2.52 -3.75
CA LEU A 325 -2.79 2.00 -3.81
C LEU A 325 -3.82 3.14 -3.81
N ILE A 326 -3.67 4.22 -3.03
CA ILE A 326 -4.59 5.37 -3.09
C ILE A 326 -4.63 5.93 -4.53
N ILE A 327 -3.45 6.16 -5.13
CA ILE A 327 -3.32 6.67 -6.51
C ILE A 327 -3.99 5.73 -7.52
N PHE A 328 -3.71 4.42 -7.45
CA PHE A 328 -4.27 3.44 -8.38
C PHE A 328 -5.78 3.23 -8.20
N ASN A 329 -6.31 3.30 -6.98
CA ASN A 329 -7.76 3.26 -6.74
C ASN A 329 -8.45 4.53 -7.29
N ILE A 330 -7.86 5.72 -7.13
CA ILE A 330 -8.33 6.97 -7.76
C ILE A 330 -8.30 6.84 -9.28
N ALA A 331 -7.16 6.46 -9.85
CA ALA A 331 -6.99 6.28 -11.29
C ALA A 331 -8.03 5.30 -11.87
N TYR A 332 -8.23 4.14 -11.23
CA TYR A 332 -9.26 3.19 -11.64
C TYR A 332 -10.67 3.77 -11.54
N ALA A 333 -11.01 4.47 -10.46
CA ALA A 333 -12.36 5.02 -10.26
C ALA A 333 -12.74 6.11 -11.28
N TYR A 334 -11.76 6.87 -11.80
CA TYR A 334 -11.98 7.93 -12.79
C TYR A 334 -11.75 7.50 -14.24
N ILE A 335 -10.71 6.71 -14.53
CA ILE A 335 -10.35 6.27 -15.90
C ILE A 335 -11.22 5.09 -16.34
N CYS A 336 -11.44 4.13 -15.45
CA CYS A 336 -12.31 2.97 -15.70
C CYS A 336 -13.74 3.29 -15.23
N GLY A 337 -13.93 3.46 -13.92
CA GLY A 337 -15.25 3.67 -13.34
C GLY A 337 -16.15 2.43 -13.37
N GLU A 338 -17.38 2.60 -12.85
CA GLU A 338 -18.36 1.51 -12.65
C GLU A 338 -18.77 0.80 -13.95
N LYS A 339 -18.85 1.53 -15.06
CA LYS A 339 -19.28 0.98 -16.36
C LYS A 339 -18.16 0.29 -17.16
N TRP A 340 -16.92 0.32 -16.69
CA TRP A 340 -15.80 -0.30 -17.39
C TRP A 340 -15.80 -1.82 -17.19
N SER A 341 -16.25 -2.54 -18.22
CA SER A 341 -16.27 -4.01 -18.27
C SER A 341 -15.78 -4.48 -19.66
N PRO A 342 -14.48 -4.28 -19.98
CA PRO A 342 -13.92 -4.69 -21.26
C PRO A 342 -13.85 -6.22 -21.36
N LYS A 343 -14.35 -6.77 -22.47
CA LYS A 343 -14.34 -8.21 -22.75
C LYS A 343 -13.00 -8.61 -23.38
N VAL A 344 -12.08 -9.11 -22.57
CA VAL A 344 -10.71 -9.49 -22.97
C VAL A 344 -10.44 -10.94 -22.57
N LYS A 345 -10.11 -11.80 -23.54
CA LYS A 345 -9.72 -13.20 -23.29
C LYS A 345 -8.45 -13.26 -22.44
N CYS A 346 -8.26 -14.28 -21.59
CA CYS A 346 -7.01 -14.39 -20.84
C CYS A 346 -5.84 -14.56 -21.82
N PRO A 347 -4.75 -13.77 -21.70
CA PRO A 347 -3.56 -13.92 -22.52
C PRO A 347 -3.06 -15.37 -22.60
N SER A 348 -2.54 -15.77 -23.76
CA SER A 348 -1.83 -17.04 -23.92
C SER A 348 -0.49 -16.98 -23.18
N ILE A 349 0.14 -18.14 -22.90
CA ILE A 349 1.46 -18.17 -22.26
C ILE A 349 2.49 -17.39 -23.11
N LEU A 350 2.41 -17.51 -24.45
CA LEU A 350 3.25 -16.74 -25.36
C LEU A 350 2.99 -15.22 -25.29
N ALA A 351 1.72 -14.80 -25.12
CA ALA A 351 1.40 -13.39 -24.92
C ALA A 351 1.90 -12.88 -23.55
N LEU A 352 1.81 -13.69 -22.48
CA LEU A 352 2.36 -13.36 -21.16
C LEU A 352 3.90 -13.23 -21.20
N PHE A 353 4.58 -14.09 -21.96
CA PHE A 353 6.01 -13.98 -22.24
C PHE A 353 6.35 -12.71 -23.05
N GLY A 354 5.53 -12.36 -24.04
CA GLY A 354 5.67 -11.09 -24.77
C GLY A 354 5.51 -9.88 -23.85
N ILE A 355 4.56 -9.92 -22.91
CA ILE A 355 4.37 -8.86 -21.91
C ILE A 355 5.56 -8.80 -20.94
N SER A 356 6.10 -9.93 -20.46
CA SER A 356 7.28 -9.91 -19.59
C SER A 356 8.51 -9.35 -20.30
N LEU A 357 8.68 -9.65 -21.58
CA LEU A 357 9.75 -9.08 -22.40
C LEU A 357 9.59 -7.55 -22.53
N ILE A 358 8.37 -7.04 -22.72
CA ILE A 358 8.09 -5.60 -22.75
C ILE A 358 8.38 -4.95 -21.38
N LEU A 359 8.05 -5.60 -20.26
CA LEU A 359 8.37 -5.09 -18.92
C LEU A 359 9.89 -5.06 -18.66
N GLY A 360 10.61 -6.10 -19.06
CA GLY A 360 12.08 -6.11 -19.05
C GLY A 360 12.67 -4.99 -19.90
N LEU A 361 12.19 -4.82 -21.14
CA LEU A 361 12.64 -3.72 -22.01
C LEU A 361 12.35 -2.36 -21.38
N ALA A 362 11.17 -2.15 -20.79
CA ALA A 362 10.83 -0.89 -20.13
C ALA A 362 11.80 -0.60 -18.97
N ALA A 363 11.99 -1.56 -18.05
CA ALA A 363 12.91 -1.44 -16.92
C ALA A 363 14.34 -1.11 -17.39
N GLY A 364 14.90 -1.95 -18.27
CA GLY A 364 16.26 -1.80 -18.79
C GLY A 364 16.48 -0.52 -19.59
N ILE A 365 15.48 -0.04 -20.35
CA ILE A 365 15.55 1.25 -21.05
C ILE A 365 15.54 2.39 -20.04
N THR A 366 14.69 2.37 -19.02
CA THR A 366 14.64 3.46 -18.03
C THR A 366 15.90 3.55 -17.17
N THR A 367 16.56 2.44 -16.85
CA THR A 367 17.85 2.44 -16.13
C THR A 367 19.05 2.89 -16.99
N LEU A 368 18.89 3.08 -18.30
CA LEU A 368 19.87 3.84 -19.09
C LEU A 368 19.80 5.33 -18.73
N PHE A 369 18.60 5.87 -18.53
CA PHE A 369 18.40 7.31 -18.35
C PHE A 369 18.33 7.77 -16.88
N PHE A 370 18.02 6.86 -15.96
CA PHE A 370 17.79 7.17 -14.55
C PHE A 370 18.53 6.22 -13.61
N PRO A 371 18.92 6.70 -12.40
CA PRO A 371 19.54 5.87 -11.37
C PRO A 371 18.74 4.60 -11.05
N PHE A 372 19.47 3.50 -10.84
CA PHE A 372 18.90 2.18 -10.56
C PHE A 372 18.01 2.16 -9.31
N PHE A 373 18.38 2.97 -8.31
CA PHE A 373 17.85 2.92 -6.95
C PHE A 373 16.91 4.07 -6.58
N ASP A 374 16.50 4.90 -7.53
CA ASP A 374 15.67 6.06 -7.21
C ASP A 374 14.38 5.69 -6.45
N ASN A 375 14.12 6.45 -5.39
CA ASN A 375 12.93 6.36 -4.55
C ASN A 375 11.81 7.33 -5.03
N VAL A 376 11.63 7.48 -6.35
CA VAL A 376 10.67 8.44 -6.93
C VAL A 376 9.25 8.15 -6.44
N ILE A 377 8.51 9.21 -6.07
CA ILE A 377 7.16 9.12 -5.50
C ILE A 377 7.05 8.12 -4.32
N THR A 378 8.12 8.03 -3.52
CA THR A 378 8.30 7.10 -2.40
C THR A 378 8.49 5.62 -2.74
N VAL A 379 8.44 5.23 -4.02
CA VAL A 379 8.52 3.83 -4.44
C VAL A 379 10.00 3.43 -4.60
N PRO A 380 10.49 2.41 -3.88
CA PRO A 380 11.87 1.93 -4.03
C PRO A 380 12.13 1.34 -5.41
N GLN A 381 13.33 1.60 -5.98
CA GLN A 381 13.75 1.12 -7.29
C GLN A 381 12.71 1.43 -8.39
N PHE A 382 12.17 2.66 -8.36
CA PHE A 382 10.98 3.08 -9.11
C PHE A 382 11.06 2.70 -10.60
N TRP A 383 12.15 3.08 -11.27
CA TRP A 383 12.29 2.90 -12.73
C TRP A 383 12.24 1.44 -13.18
N ILE A 384 12.62 0.52 -12.31
CA ILE A 384 12.70 -0.91 -12.62
C ILE A 384 11.33 -1.58 -12.45
N SER A 385 10.66 -1.30 -11.33
CA SER A 385 9.47 -2.07 -10.92
C SER A 385 8.14 -1.38 -11.23
N TYR A 386 8.11 -0.04 -11.36
CA TYR A 386 6.86 0.71 -11.40
C TYR A 386 5.99 0.42 -12.63
N TRP A 387 6.60 0.16 -13.79
CA TRP A 387 5.89 -0.28 -15.00
C TRP A 387 5.11 -1.56 -14.77
N ALA A 388 5.71 -2.52 -14.06
CA ALA A 388 5.08 -3.77 -13.70
C ALA A 388 4.03 -3.57 -12.59
N TYR A 389 4.23 -2.67 -11.63
CA TYR A 389 3.19 -2.34 -10.63
C TYR A 389 1.89 -1.81 -11.27
N ILE A 390 1.98 -0.91 -12.25
CA ILE A 390 0.82 -0.45 -13.04
C ILE A 390 0.18 -1.63 -13.76
N LEU A 391 0.98 -2.41 -14.50
CA LEU A 391 0.47 -3.52 -15.32
C LEU A 391 -0.20 -4.60 -14.46
N PHE A 392 0.37 -4.96 -13.32
CA PHE A 392 -0.20 -5.95 -12.42
C PHE A 392 -1.49 -5.44 -11.79
N PHE A 393 -1.57 -4.18 -11.34
CA PHE A 393 -2.82 -3.63 -10.79
C PHE A 393 -3.97 -3.63 -11.81
N PHE A 394 -3.77 -3.03 -12.99
CA PHE A 394 -4.83 -3.00 -14.01
C PHE A 394 -5.07 -4.38 -14.65
N GLY A 395 -4.04 -5.22 -14.75
CA GLY A 395 -4.15 -6.63 -15.15
C GLY A 395 -4.97 -7.46 -14.17
N GLY A 396 -4.86 -7.18 -12.87
CA GLY A 396 -5.72 -7.76 -11.82
C GLY A 396 -7.18 -7.35 -12.01
N ALA A 397 -7.44 -6.07 -12.29
CA ALA A 397 -8.79 -5.58 -12.58
C ALA A 397 -9.38 -6.22 -13.85
N LEU A 398 -8.59 -6.38 -14.91
CA LEU A 398 -8.99 -7.12 -16.13
C LEU A 398 -9.27 -8.60 -15.83
N ALA A 399 -8.42 -9.25 -15.02
CA ALA A 399 -8.57 -10.64 -14.61
C ALA A 399 -9.86 -10.88 -13.81
N ALA A 400 -10.25 -9.92 -12.97
CA ALA A 400 -11.51 -9.96 -12.24
C ALA A 400 -12.72 -9.76 -13.15
N ARG A 401 -12.67 -8.79 -14.09
CA ARG A 401 -13.73 -8.56 -15.08
C ARG A 401 -13.97 -9.73 -16.03
N ASN A 402 -12.93 -10.52 -16.32
CA ASN A 402 -12.95 -11.55 -17.35
C ASN A 402 -12.71 -12.98 -16.84
N ASN A 403 -12.79 -13.22 -15.53
CA ASN A 403 -12.59 -14.53 -14.89
C ASN A 403 -11.25 -15.23 -15.26
N TRP A 404 -10.18 -14.48 -15.53
CA TRP A 404 -8.89 -15.06 -15.95
C TRP A 404 -8.31 -16.05 -14.95
N ILE A 405 -8.60 -15.91 -13.64
CA ILE A 405 -8.18 -16.89 -12.62
C ILE A 405 -8.71 -18.31 -12.92
N GLU A 406 -9.98 -18.44 -13.34
CA GLU A 406 -10.53 -19.75 -13.71
C GLU A 406 -9.94 -20.24 -15.04
N GLU A 407 -9.76 -19.34 -16.02
CA GLU A 407 -9.16 -19.71 -17.30
C GLU A 407 -7.69 -20.15 -17.13
N ILE A 408 -6.96 -19.54 -16.19
CA ILE A 408 -5.60 -19.94 -15.81
C ILE A 408 -5.62 -21.33 -15.17
N LYS A 409 -6.51 -21.55 -14.20
CA LYS A 409 -6.65 -22.83 -13.49
C LYS A 409 -7.03 -24.01 -14.40
N VAL A 410 -7.89 -23.78 -15.39
CA VAL A 410 -8.40 -24.85 -16.27
C VAL A 410 -7.52 -25.05 -17.52
N ASN A 411 -7.14 -23.97 -18.22
CA ASN A 411 -6.67 -24.06 -19.61
C ASN A 411 -5.17 -23.80 -19.82
N LYS A 412 -4.39 -23.42 -18.80
CA LYS A 412 -2.95 -23.12 -18.96
C LYS A 412 -2.10 -24.30 -18.47
N SER A 413 -0.99 -24.54 -19.16
CA SER A 413 -0.09 -25.65 -18.85
C SER A 413 0.79 -25.33 -17.64
N ARG A 414 0.55 -26.04 -16.52
CA ARG A 414 1.31 -25.91 -15.26
C ARG A 414 2.80 -26.13 -15.49
N ILE A 415 3.16 -27.23 -16.16
CA ILE A 415 4.57 -27.61 -16.40
C ILE A 415 5.31 -26.55 -17.23
N VAL A 416 4.65 -25.92 -18.22
CA VAL A 416 5.27 -24.84 -19.01
C VAL A 416 5.53 -23.60 -18.14
N ILE A 417 4.61 -23.25 -17.23
CA ILE A 417 4.77 -22.10 -16.34
C ILE A 417 5.86 -22.37 -15.29
N TYR A 418 5.90 -23.56 -14.69
CA TYR A 418 6.97 -23.92 -13.74
C TYR A 418 8.35 -24.01 -14.41
N LEU A 419 8.44 -24.58 -15.63
CA LEU A 419 9.68 -24.58 -16.41
C LEU A 419 10.12 -23.15 -16.78
N TRP A 420 9.18 -22.28 -17.16
CA TRP A 420 9.49 -20.88 -17.47
C TRP A 420 9.98 -20.13 -16.22
N ALA A 421 9.36 -20.32 -15.06
CA ALA A 421 9.83 -19.75 -13.79
C ALA A 421 11.21 -20.27 -13.39
N LEU A 422 11.46 -21.58 -13.52
CA LEU A 422 12.76 -22.17 -13.26
C LEU A 422 13.85 -21.61 -14.19
N VAL A 423 13.61 -21.59 -15.51
CA VAL A 423 14.56 -21.03 -16.48
C VAL A 423 14.80 -19.54 -16.22
N SER A 424 13.76 -18.76 -15.91
CA SER A 424 13.90 -17.34 -15.58
C SER A 424 14.73 -17.12 -14.31
N ALA A 425 14.53 -17.93 -13.28
CA ALA A 425 15.30 -17.84 -12.03
C ALA A 425 16.76 -18.30 -12.19
N VAL A 426 17.02 -19.33 -13.00
CA VAL A 426 18.38 -19.79 -13.33
C VAL A 426 19.14 -18.74 -14.15
N VAL A 427 18.50 -18.17 -15.18
CA VAL A 427 19.09 -17.08 -15.99
C VAL A 427 19.37 -15.86 -15.12
N PHE A 428 18.43 -15.47 -14.26
CA PHE A 428 18.63 -14.38 -13.31
C PHE A 428 19.79 -14.65 -12.34
N GLY A 429 19.90 -15.86 -11.78
CA GLY A 429 21.00 -16.24 -10.89
C GLY A 429 22.37 -16.27 -11.57
N ILE A 430 22.46 -16.78 -12.81
CA ILE A 430 23.70 -16.71 -13.60
C ILE A 430 24.10 -15.24 -13.78
N ILE A 431 23.17 -14.39 -14.19
CA ILE A 431 23.45 -12.97 -14.44
C ILE A 431 23.85 -12.26 -13.15
N PHE A 432 23.14 -12.46 -12.04
CA PHE A 432 23.47 -11.91 -10.72
C PHE A 432 24.91 -12.22 -10.31
N ILE A 433 25.36 -13.47 -10.48
CA ILE A 433 26.72 -13.90 -10.13
C ILE A 433 27.77 -13.36 -11.12
N THR A 434 27.45 -13.24 -12.41
CA THR A 434 28.40 -12.76 -13.43
C THR A 434 28.41 -11.25 -13.63
N ASN A 435 27.47 -10.52 -13.02
CA ASN A 435 27.31 -9.09 -13.27
C ASN A 435 28.51 -8.29 -12.75
N LYS A 436 28.69 -7.08 -13.27
CA LYS A 436 29.55 -6.05 -12.67
C LYS A 436 28.78 -4.73 -12.64
N PRO A 437 28.93 -3.85 -11.62
CA PRO A 437 28.08 -2.69 -11.43
C PRO A 437 28.56 -1.56 -12.34
N THR A 438 28.40 -1.75 -13.64
CA THR A 438 28.55 -0.71 -14.65
C THR A 438 27.16 -0.32 -15.15
N PRO A 439 26.93 0.93 -15.56
CA PRO A 439 25.61 1.36 -16.05
C PRO A 439 24.98 0.47 -17.14
N ALA A 440 25.82 -0.02 -18.06
CA ALA A 440 25.44 -0.95 -19.12
C ALA A 440 24.90 -2.29 -18.57
N LEU A 441 25.60 -2.83 -17.58
CA LEU A 441 25.32 -4.12 -16.96
C LEU A 441 24.17 -4.03 -15.94
N ASN A 442 24.01 -2.88 -15.28
CA ASN A 442 22.84 -2.56 -14.46
C ASN A 442 21.56 -2.54 -15.31
N SER A 443 21.62 -1.99 -16.53
CA SER A 443 20.47 -1.98 -17.45
C SER A 443 20.13 -3.37 -17.99
N TYR A 444 21.13 -4.22 -18.23
CA TYR A 444 20.91 -5.63 -18.57
C TYR A 444 20.30 -6.43 -17.40
N PHE A 445 20.74 -6.16 -16.17
CA PHE A 445 20.18 -6.76 -14.97
C PHE A 445 18.72 -6.34 -14.72
N ALA A 446 18.40 -5.04 -14.86
CA ALA A 446 17.04 -4.53 -14.79
C ALA A 446 16.12 -5.15 -15.86
N PHE A 447 16.64 -5.41 -17.06
CA PHE A 447 15.92 -6.12 -18.12
C PHE A 447 15.51 -7.55 -17.71
N VAL A 448 16.42 -8.33 -17.13
CA VAL A 448 16.09 -9.72 -16.70
C VAL A 448 15.21 -9.73 -15.45
N TYR A 449 15.43 -8.81 -14.51
CA TYR A 449 14.54 -8.60 -13.37
C TYR A 449 13.10 -8.30 -13.81
N GLY A 450 12.92 -7.39 -14.78
CA GLY A 450 11.59 -7.05 -15.31
C GLY A 450 10.88 -8.21 -16.02
N ILE A 451 11.64 -9.14 -16.63
CA ILE A 451 11.07 -10.39 -17.20
C ILE A 451 10.56 -11.32 -16.11
N GLN A 452 11.24 -11.38 -14.97
CA GLN A 452 11.04 -12.41 -13.94
C GLN A 452 9.72 -12.30 -13.15
N CYS A 453 9.15 -11.10 -13.07
CA CYS A 453 7.96 -10.82 -12.27
C CYS A 453 6.73 -11.67 -12.67
N ILE A 454 6.48 -11.85 -13.96
CA ILE A 454 5.34 -12.64 -14.49
C ILE A 454 5.52 -14.15 -14.29
N PRO A 455 6.60 -14.81 -14.73
CA PRO A 455 6.75 -16.26 -14.57
C PRO A 455 6.73 -16.70 -13.11
N ILE A 456 7.47 -16.02 -12.22
CA ILE A 456 7.47 -16.37 -10.80
C ILE A 456 6.11 -16.04 -10.17
N GLY A 457 5.53 -14.87 -10.49
CA GLY A 457 4.20 -14.49 -10.02
C GLY A 457 3.13 -15.52 -10.38
N LEU A 458 3.13 -16.01 -11.63
CA LEU A 458 2.21 -17.06 -12.09
C LEU A 458 2.49 -18.41 -11.44
N ALA A 459 3.77 -18.83 -11.31
CA ALA A 459 4.14 -20.08 -10.69
C ALA A 459 3.70 -20.14 -9.21
N VAL A 460 3.95 -19.07 -8.44
CA VAL A 460 3.47 -18.95 -7.05
C VAL A 460 1.94 -18.94 -7.02
N THR A 461 1.28 -18.16 -7.89
CA THR A 461 -0.20 -18.08 -7.92
C THR A 461 -0.85 -19.44 -8.23
N ILE A 462 -0.28 -20.21 -9.17
CA ILE A 462 -0.75 -21.57 -9.50
C ILE A 462 -0.43 -22.57 -8.38
N PHE A 463 0.74 -22.50 -7.76
CA PHE A 463 1.09 -23.35 -6.61
C PHE A 463 0.08 -23.20 -5.48
N PHE A 464 -0.34 -21.97 -5.16
CA PHE A 464 -1.39 -21.74 -4.16
C PHE A 464 -2.77 -22.23 -4.62
N MET A 465 -3.13 -22.10 -5.90
CA MET A 465 -4.40 -22.63 -6.44
C MET A 465 -4.49 -24.16 -6.43
N ASP A 466 -3.37 -24.86 -6.70
CA ASP A 466 -3.34 -26.32 -6.85
C ASP A 466 -3.06 -27.03 -5.51
N PHE A 467 -2.24 -26.47 -4.61
CA PHE A 467 -1.79 -27.15 -3.38
C PHE A 467 -2.19 -26.48 -2.05
N VAL A 468 -2.54 -25.19 -2.07
CA VAL A 468 -2.80 -24.39 -0.84
C VAL A 468 -4.19 -23.72 -0.89
N ASN A 469 -5.12 -24.34 -1.61
CA ASN A 469 -6.48 -23.86 -1.84
C ASN A 469 -7.48 -24.42 -0.82
N THR A 470 -7.14 -24.29 0.46
CA THR A 470 -7.90 -24.82 1.60
C THR A 470 -7.75 -23.87 2.79
N LYS A 471 -8.82 -23.68 3.57
CA LYS A 471 -8.75 -22.98 4.86
C LYS A 471 -8.09 -23.87 5.93
N TYR A 472 -7.01 -23.38 6.54
CA TYR A 472 -6.34 -24.04 7.66
C TYR A 472 -6.80 -23.46 9.00
N PHE A 473 -6.53 -24.17 10.11
CA PHE A 473 -6.92 -23.72 11.46
C PHE A 473 -6.35 -22.35 11.84
N PHE A 474 -5.19 -21.99 11.27
CA PHE A 474 -4.53 -20.71 11.49
C PHE A 474 -4.88 -19.63 10.45
N THR A 475 -5.55 -19.96 9.33
CA THR A 475 -5.80 -19.00 8.24
C THR A 475 -6.60 -17.78 8.74
N ASP A 476 -7.52 -17.95 9.68
CA ASP A 476 -8.29 -16.83 10.25
C ASP A 476 -7.44 -15.88 11.11
N PHE A 477 -6.49 -16.42 11.90
CA PHE A 477 -5.58 -15.63 12.72
C PHE A 477 -4.73 -14.71 11.84
N PHE A 478 -4.04 -15.30 10.84
CA PHE A 478 -3.15 -14.55 9.96
C PHE A 478 -3.92 -13.62 9.00
N SER A 479 -5.05 -14.04 8.42
CA SER A 479 -5.80 -13.20 7.46
C SER A 479 -6.45 -11.97 8.11
N LYS A 480 -6.81 -12.05 9.40
CA LYS A 480 -7.30 -10.91 10.19
C LYS A 480 -6.20 -9.90 10.50
N SER A 481 -4.98 -10.34 10.84
CA SER A 481 -3.87 -9.46 11.26
C SER A 481 -2.88 -9.06 10.16
N MET A 482 -2.89 -9.68 8.97
CA MET A 482 -1.85 -9.51 7.93
C MET A 482 -1.59 -8.08 7.46
N TYR A 483 -2.60 -7.21 7.49
CA TYR A 483 -2.43 -5.80 7.12
C TYR A 483 -1.74 -5.02 8.25
N THR A 484 -2.02 -5.34 9.51
CA THR A 484 -1.31 -4.78 10.67
C THR A 484 0.15 -5.25 10.68
N ALA A 485 0.41 -6.54 10.46
CA ALA A 485 1.74 -7.14 10.37
C ALA A 485 2.63 -6.41 9.34
N TYR A 486 2.12 -6.30 8.10
CA TYR A 486 2.77 -5.54 7.03
C TYR A 486 3.19 -4.11 7.43
N LEU A 487 2.41 -3.43 8.28
CA LEU A 487 2.68 -2.06 8.69
C LEU A 487 3.66 -1.94 9.87
N ILE A 488 3.57 -2.82 10.86
CA ILE A 488 4.32 -2.65 12.11
C ILE A 488 5.71 -3.30 12.09
N GLN A 489 5.96 -4.26 11.19
CA GLN A 489 7.21 -5.04 11.08
C GLN A 489 8.50 -4.21 11.24
N MET A 490 8.57 -3.01 10.65
CA MET A 490 9.76 -2.14 10.66
C MET A 490 9.91 -1.29 11.94
N ILE A 491 8.86 -1.18 12.76
CA ILE A 491 8.83 -0.30 13.94
C ILE A 491 9.46 -0.99 15.14
N LEU A 492 9.07 -2.24 15.39
CA LEU A 492 9.52 -3.01 16.56
C LEU A 492 9.89 -4.46 16.25
N PRO A 493 9.11 -5.28 15.51
CA PRO A 493 9.37 -6.71 15.36
C PRO A 493 10.72 -7.06 14.72
N VAL A 494 11.04 -6.49 13.56
CA VAL A 494 12.33 -6.71 12.88
C VAL A 494 13.48 -6.14 13.72
N PRO A 495 13.47 -4.87 14.18
CA PRO A 495 14.50 -4.35 15.09
C PRO A 495 14.73 -5.20 16.36
N ALA A 496 13.66 -5.67 17.01
CA ALA A 496 13.75 -6.50 18.21
C ALA A 496 14.38 -7.87 17.93
N ALA A 497 14.00 -8.54 16.83
CA ALA A 497 14.57 -9.81 16.43
C ALA A 497 16.08 -9.71 16.14
N LEU A 498 16.49 -8.65 15.43
CA LEU A 498 17.90 -8.34 15.18
C LEU A 498 18.65 -8.02 16.48
N LYS A 499 18.01 -7.30 17.42
CA LYS A 499 18.61 -7.02 18.73
C LYS A 499 18.83 -8.30 19.54
N CYS A 500 17.90 -9.25 19.47
CA CYS A 500 18.10 -10.59 20.05
C CYS A 500 19.31 -11.29 19.43
N TRP A 501 19.49 -11.23 18.11
CA TRP A 501 20.68 -11.80 17.45
C TRP A 501 21.99 -11.11 17.88
N GLN A 502 22.00 -9.77 17.96
CA GLN A 502 23.16 -9.02 18.48
C GLN A 502 23.52 -9.43 19.92
N LEU A 503 22.53 -9.63 20.78
CA LEU A 503 22.76 -10.10 22.16
C LEU A 503 23.34 -11.52 22.19
N VAL A 504 22.89 -12.42 21.31
CA VAL A 504 23.47 -13.77 21.17
C VAL A 504 24.93 -13.68 20.71
N MET A 505 25.22 -12.91 19.65
CA MET A 505 26.60 -12.75 19.16
C MET A 505 27.54 -12.21 20.25
N ASN A 506 27.12 -11.18 20.98
CA ASN A 506 27.89 -10.59 22.07
C ASN A 506 28.11 -11.56 23.25
N ALA A 507 27.10 -12.38 23.59
CA ALA A 507 27.21 -13.34 24.68
C ALA A 507 28.10 -14.55 24.34
N THR A 508 28.27 -14.86 23.05
CA THR A 508 28.98 -16.05 22.56
C THR A 508 30.31 -15.74 21.87
N ASN A 509 30.67 -14.46 21.71
CA ASN A 509 31.82 -13.98 20.93
C ASN A 509 31.82 -14.49 19.47
N ILE A 510 30.63 -14.66 18.86
CA ILE A 510 30.49 -15.03 17.45
C ILE A 510 30.88 -13.84 16.57
N ASN A 511 31.75 -14.07 15.58
CA ASN A 511 32.00 -13.10 14.53
C ASN A 511 30.84 -13.10 13.52
N GLY A 512 29.95 -12.11 13.63
CA GLY A 512 28.78 -11.94 12.76
C GLY A 512 29.07 -11.66 11.28
N THR A 513 30.34 -11.44 10.90
CA THR A 513 30.73 -11.23 9.48
C THR A 513 31.02 -12.53 8.73
N ASP A 514 31.21 -13.66 9.42
CA ASP A 514 31.39 -14.97 8.79
C ASP A 514 30.10 -15.40 8.06
N GLY A 515 30.21 -15.86 6.82
CA GLY A 515 29.05 -16.21 5.99
C GLY A 515 28.15 -17.29 6.59
N GLY A 516 28.69 -18.22 7.38
CA GLY A 516 27.90 -19.21 8.10
C GLY A 516 27.08 -18.59 9.22
N TRP A 517 27.70 -17.69 10.00
CA TRP A 517 27.01 -16.98 11.08
C TRP A 517 26.03 -15.91 10.57
N VAL A 518 26.27 -15.29 9.41
CA VAL A 518 25.29 -14.46 8.69
C VAL A 518 24.02 -15.27 8.38
N MET A 519 24.16 -16.47 7.81
CA MET A 519 23.00 -17.31 7.48
C MET A 519 22.25 -17.82 8.73
N VAL A 520 22.97 -18.21 9.79
CA VAL A 520 22.35 -18.60 11.07
C VAL A 520 21.59 -17.42 11.69
N GLY A 521 22.21 -16.23 11.70
CA GLY A 521 21.61 -15.02 12.22
C GLY A 521 20.36 -14.60 11.44
N PHE A 522 20.41 -14.68 10.12
CA PHE A 522 19.27 -14.41 9.24
C PHE A 522 18.08 -15.34 9.55
N LEU A 523 18.32 -16.65 9.66
CA LEU A 523 17.26 -17.62 9.97
C LEU A 523 16.69 -17.39 11.36
N PHE A 524 17.54 -17.18 12.37
CA PHE A 524 17.15 -16.87 13.75
C PHE A 524 16.30 -15.60 13.81
N SER A 525 16.77 -14.52 13.19
CA SER A 525 16.09 -13.22 13.18
C SER A 525 14.78 -13.27 12.39
N SER A 526 14.71 -14.06 11.31
CA SER A 526 13.48 -14.25 10.53
C SER A 526 12.40 -14.96 11.33
N VAL A 527 12.75 -16.03 12.05
CA VAL A 527 11.82 -16.76 12.92
C VAL A 527 11.32 -15.86 14.05
N LEU A 528 12.20 -15.12 14.73
CA LEU A 528 11.80 -14.20 15.79
C LEU A 528 10.97 -13.01 15.26
N ALA A 529 11.35 -12.42 14.12
CA ALA A 529 10.61 -11.32 13.52
C ALA A 529 9.17 -11.74 13.18
N LEU A 530 8.98 -12.92 12.59
CA LEU A 530 7.65 -13.47 12.33
C LEU A 530 6.86 -13.72 13.62
N ILE A 531 7.48 -14.29 14.66
CA ILE A 531 6.80 -14.53 15.95
C ILE A 531 6.36 -13.21 16.60
N PHE A 532 7.27 -12.23 16.67
CA PHE A 532 6.99 -10.91 17.25
C PHE A 532 5.94 -10.14 16.44
N ASP A 533 6.08 -10.12 15.10
CA ASP A 533 5.21 -9.34 14.23
C ASP A 533 3.78 -9.87 14.23
N TRP A 534 3.59 -11.16 13.97
CA TRP A 534 2.25 -11.76 13.92
C TRP A 534 1.53 -11.71 15.28
N THR A 535 2.26 -11.85 16.38
CA THR A 535 1.70 -11.71 17.73
C THR A 535 1.28 -10.28 18.02
N LEU A 536 2.18 -9.31 17.80
CA LEU A 536 1.90 -7.89 18.05
C LEU A 536 0.81 -7.35 17.11
N ALA A 537 0.81 -7.78 15.85
CA ALA A 537 -0.19 -7.43 14.85
C ALA A 537 -1.59 -7.90 15.24
N TYR A 538 -1.71 -9.12 15.78
CA TYR A 538 -2.98 -9.63 16.28
C TYR A 538 -3.46 -8.88 17.52
N ILE A 539 -2.55 -8.53 18.44
CA ILE A 539 -2.87 -7.72 19.63
C ILE A 539 -3.37 -6.33 19.22
N ILE A 540 -2.64 -5.62 18.34
CA ILE A 540 -3.01 -4.28 17.86
C ILE A 540 -4.33 -4.32 17.08
N TRP A 541 -4.51 -5.31 16.19
CA TRP A 541 -5.76 -5.50 15.45
C TRP A 541 -6.96 -5.74 16.40
N SER A 542 -6.75 -6.47 17.50
CA SER A 542 -7.78 -6.77 18.50
C SER A 542 -8.24 -5.57 19.32
N ILE A 543 -7.58 -4.40 19.22
CA ILE A 543 -7.99 -3.17 19.92
C ILE A 543 -9.33 -2.66 19.35
N PRO A 544 -10.35 -2.38 20.19
CA PRO A 544 -11.63 -1.84 19.74
C PRO A 544 -11.47 -0.57 18.89
N GLY A 545 -12.10 -0.56 17.71
CA GLY A 545 -12.02 0.55 16.75
C GLY A 545 -10.83 0.47 15.78
N VAL A 546 -9.68 -0.09 16.19
CA VAL A 546 -8.52 -0.29 15.30
C VAL A 546 -8.85 -1.33 14.22
N SER A 547 -9.50 -2.43 14.58
CA SER A 547 -10.05 -3.45 13.65
C SER A 547 -11.06 -2.92 12.63
N LYS A 548 -11.60 -1.69 12.79
CA LYS A 548 -12.46 -1.04 11.78
C LYS A 548 -11.65 -0.33 10.69
N ILE A 549 -10.34 -0.20 10.87
CA ILE A 549 -9.41 0.50 9.97
C ILE A 549 -8.38 -0.48 9.41
N LEU A 550 -7.76 -1.30 10.27
CA LEU A 550 -6.74 -2.27 9.88
C LEU A 550 -7.36 -3.58 9.38
#